data_AF-A0ABD0V889-F1
#
_entry.id   AF-A0ABD0V889-F1
#
_cell.length_a   1.000
_cell.length_b   1.000
_cell.length_c   1.000
_cell.angle_alpha   90.00
_cell.angle_beta   90.00
_cell.angle_gamma   90.00
#
_symmetry.space_group_name_H-M   'P 1'
#
loop_
_entity.id
_entity.type
_entity.pdbx_description
1 polymer ?
#
loop_
_entity_poly.entity_id
_entity_poly.type
_entity_poly.pdbx_seq_one_letter_code
_entity_poly.pdbx_strand_id
1 'polypeptide(L)'
;MHRKLSDFSNCPSGCISIEDKDHVAANCIKIKSVLDCLSKWGCYLPMFTNYDDCIDSLLKWTVSNPFAGNLYCSVVFLCWKGRNKVFHGGNDDSPLYIVVNAFSSAVNSFRWVKANVDATMATSNKTGIGGVFRDSKGRFLYAFGRSFLHWDVAQVEVLSILLVGEFIQEWMLEAEVRRGACDEASDPKAPFWHLRGAGKSYIHAFISMVGWKSSAVPKAR
;
A
#
# COMPACT_ATOMS: atom_id res chain seq x y z
N MET A 1 18.42 3.19 16.52
CA MET A 1 17.88 3.52 17.86
C MET A 1 16.57 4.26 17.64
N HIS A 2 15.42 3.71 18.01
CA HIS A 2 14.11 4.35 17.76
C HIS A 2 13.66 5.12 19.00
N ARG A 3 13.39 6.43 18.84
CA ARG A 3 12.95 7.33 19.92
C ARG A 3 11.48 7.04 20.29
N LYS A 4 11.17 6.99 21.59
CA LYS A 4 9.79 6.94 22.12
C LYS A 4 9.09 8.29 21.93
N LEU A 5 7.76 8.32 21.93
CA LEU A 5 7.01 9.58 22.06
C LEU A 5 7.58 10.37 23.25
N SER A 6 7.72 11.69 23.08
CA SER A 6 8.32 12.53 24.11
C SER A 6 7.34 13.58 24.58
N ASP A 7 7.30 13.79 25.89
CA ASP A 7 6.48 14.82 26.52
C ASP A 7 7.07 16.24 26.32
N PHE A 8 8.14 16.37 25.54
CA PHE A 8 8.76 17.65 25.22
C PHE A 8 7.95 18.39 24.14
N SER A 9 7.67 19.67 24.40
CA SER A 9 6.90 20.56 23.56
C SER A 9 7.71 21.13 22.39
N ASN A 10 8.24 20.27 21.53
CA ASN A 10 8.85 20.65 20.24
C ASN A 10 9.01 19.42 19.35
N CYS A 11 8.11 19.27 18.37
CA CYS A 11 8.25 18.26 17.33
C CYS A 11 9.46 18.61 16.44
N PRO A 12 10.35 17.67 16.11
CA PRO A 12 11.47 17.89 15.19
C PRO A 12 11.05 18.41 13.82
N SER A 13 9.80 18.18 13.40
CA SER A 13 9.24 18.75 12.18
C SER A 13 8.81 20.23 12.31
N GLY A 14 9.12 20.89 13.43
CA GLY A 14 8.84 22.32 13.65
C GLY A 14 7.49 22.64 14.30
N CYS A 15 6.78 21.64 14.85
CA CYS A 15 5.51 21.89 15.53
C CYS A 15 5.73 22.34 16.98
N ILE A 16 5.01 23.38 17.40
CA ILE A 16 4.98 23.88 18.78
C ILE A 16 3.88 23.15 19.56
N SER A 17 3.92 21.82 19.57
CA SER A 17 2.95 20.98 20.26
C SER A 17 3.62 19.74 20.83
N ILE A 18 3.00 19.14 21.85
CA ILE A 18 3.47 17.90 22.46
C ILE A 18 3.38 16.78 21.40
N GLU A 19 4.39 15.90 21.37
CA GLU A 19 4.40 14.71 20.51
C GLU A 19 3.57 13.57 21.12
N ASP A 20 2.28 13.80 21.31
CA ASP A 20 1.35 12.74 21.70
C ASP A 20 0.87 11.92 20.49
N LYS A 21 -0.02 10.96 20.75
CA LYS A 21 -0.56 10.08 19.71
C LYS A 21 -1.39 10.84 18.68
N ASP A 22 -2.14 11.84 19.11
CA ASP A 22 -2.97 12.66 18.23
C ASP A 22 -2.09 13.49 17.30
N HIS A 23 -0.99 14.04 17.82
CA HIS A 23 0.02 14.75 17.06
C HIS A 23 0.65 13.89 15.97
N VAL A 24 1.15 12.71 16.36
CA VAL A 24 1.86 11.84 15.44
C VAL A 24 0.93 11.18 14.42
N ALA A 25 -0.32 10.92 14.80
CA ALA A 25 -1.30 10.31 13.90
C ALA A 25 -1.97 11.30 12.95
N ALA A 26 -2.15 12.55 13.36
CA ALA A 26 -3.05 13.46 12.65
C ALA A 26 -2.66 14.95 12.71
N ASN A 27 -2.19 15.46 13.87
CA ASN A 27 -2.05 16.90 14.05
C ASN A 27 -0.70 17.49 13.62
N CYS A 28 0.29 16.68 13.28
CA CYS A 28 1.59 17.17 12.82
C CYS A 28 1.45 18.05 11.56
N ILE A 29 2.10 19.21 11.57
CA ILE A 29 2.07 20.16 10.45
C ILE A 29 2.57 19.52 9.15
N LYS A 30 3.51 18.58 9.27
CA LYS A 30 4.03 17.82 8.15
C LYS A 30 2.97 16.94 7.51
N ILE A 31 2.20 16.22 8.32
CA ILE A 31 1.09 15.37 7.85
C ILE A 31 0.07 16.25 7.12
N LYS A 32 -0.37 17.36 7.73
CA LYS A 32 -1.32 18.28 7.12
C LYS A 32 -0.83 18.83 5.77
N SER A 33 0.45 19.20 5.69
CA SER A 33 1.07 19.66 4.44
C SER A 33 1.09 18.57 3.36
N VAL A 34 1.37 17.32 3.72
CA VAL A 34 1.35 16.19 2.78
C VAL A 34 -0.07 15.89 2.30
N LEU A 35 -1.06 15.93 3.19
CA LEU A 35 -2.47 15.73 2.84
C LEU A 35 -3.00 16.84 1.92
N ASP A 36 -2.57 18.09 2.13
CA ASP A 36 -2.87 19.20 1.22
C ASP A 36 -2.20 19.04 -0.16
N CYS A 37 -1.00 18.47 -0.23
CA CYS A 37 -0.40 18.12 -1.52
C CYS A 37 -1.17 16.99 -2.22
N LEU A 38 -1.64 15.98 -1.48
CA LEU A 38 -2.46 14.89 -2.03
C LEU A 38 -3.80 15.36 -2.58
N SER A 39 -4.47 16.30 -1.90
CA SER A 39 -5.76 16.84 -2.35
C SER A 39 -5.63 17.53 -3.71
N LYS A 40 -4.52 18.24 -3.95
CA LYS A 40 -4.18 18.85 -5.26
C LYS A 40 -3.98 17.82 -6.37
N TRP A 41 -3.68 16.56 -6.02
CA TRP A 41 -3.55 15.43 -6.94
C TRP A 41 -4.87 14.64 -7.09
N GLY A 42 -5.98 15.19 -6.57
CA GLY A 42 -7.30 14.55 -6.61
C GLY A 42 -7.50 13.45 -5.57
N CYS A 43 -6.55 13.26 -4.65
CA CYS A 43 -6.64 12.27 -3.57
C CYS A 43 -7.08 12.94 -2.26
N TYR A 44 -8.38 12.91 -1.99
CA TYR A 44 -8.96 13.51 -0.79
C TYR A 44 -8.94 12.52 0.37
N LEU A 45 -8.06 12.77 1.34
CA LEU A 45 -8.03 12.07 2.62
C LEU A 45 -8.48 13.04 3.73
N PRO A 46 -9.21 12.56 4.74
CA PRO A 46 -9.63 13.39 5.87
C PRO A 46 -8.44 13.82 6.72
N MET A 47 -8.58 15.00 7.31
CA MET A 47 -7.71 15.49 8.36
C MET A 47 -8.34 15.14 9.71
N PHE A 48 -7.81 14.13 10.38
CA PHE A 48 -8.25 13.79 11.73
C PHE A 48 -7.71 14.79 12.75
N THR A 49 -8.33 14.83 13.92
CA THR A 49 -7.88 15.65 15.06
C THR A 49 -7.52 14.80 16.27
N ASN A 50 -8.00 13.57 16.35
CA ASN A 50 -7.70 12.63 17.42
C ASN A 50 -7.40 11.23 16.87
N TYR A 51 -6.66 10.46 17.65
CA TYR A 51 -6.16 9.14 17.31
C TYR A 51 -7.28 8.12 17.19
N ASP A 52 -8.29 8.18 18.07
CA ASP A 52 -9.35 7.17 18.11
C ASP A 52 -10.24 7.25 16.85
N ASP A 53 -10.68 8.44 16.44
CA ASP A 53 -11.42 8.67 15.19
C ASP A 53 -10.60 8.27 13.96
N CYS A 54 -9.29 8.52 13.99
CA CYS A 54 -8.36 8.10 12.94
C CYS A 54 -8.36 6.57 12.82
N ILE A 55 -8.21 5.85 13.92
CA ILE A 55 -8.22 4.39 13.94
C ILE A 55 -9.57 3.83 13.49
N ASP A 56 -10.68 4.35 14.01
CA ASP A 56 -12.02 3.90 13.64
C ASP A 56 -12.28 4.07 12.14
N SER A 57 -11.81 5.18 11.57
CA SER A 57 -11.93 5.45 10.13
C SER A 57 -11.02 4.53 9.31
N LEU A 58 -9.78 4.31 9.74
CA LEU A 58 -8.85 3.38 9.09
C LEU A 58 -9.40 1.95 9.10
N LEU A 59 -9.99 1.50 10.22
CA LEU A 59 -10.63 0.19 10.33
C LEU A 59 -11.79 0.05 9.36
N LYS A 60 -12.65 1.07 9.23
CA LYS A 60 -13.74 1.08 8.24
C LYS A 60 -13.21 0.99 6.80
N TRP A 61 -12.13 1.72 6.50
CA TRP A 61 -11.53 1.70 5.16
C TRP A 61 -10.86 0.39 4.78
N THR A 62 -10.48 -0.47 5.72
CA THR A 62 -9.96 -1.80 5.38
C THR A 62 -10.90 -2.63 4.51
N VAL A 63 -12.21 -2.32 4.58
CA VAL A 63 -13.25 -3.01 3.81
C VAL A 63 -13.74 -2.12 2.67
N SER A 64 -14.00 -0.84 2.92
CA SER A 64 -14.67 0.02 1.93
C SER A 64 -13.71 0.69 0.94
N ASN A 65 -12.49 1.01 1.36
CA ASN A 65 -11.49 1.64 0.49
C ASN A 65 -10.07 1.39 1.06
N PRO A 66 -9.52 0.18 0.84
CA PRO A 66 -8.23 -0.18 1.41
C PRO A 66 -7.10 0.74 0.90
N PHE A 67 -7.28 1.33 -0.29
CA PHE A 67 -6.29 2.22 -0.89
C PHE A 67 -6.13 3.49 -0.07
N ALA A 68 -7.24 4.14 0.29
CA ALA A 68 -7.24 5.32 1.16
C ALA A 68 -6.59 5.03 2.52
N GLY A 69 -6.91 3.88 3.13
CA GLY A 69 -6.31 3.45 4.39
C GLY A 69 -4.80 3.24 4.30
N ASN A 70 -4.34 2.52 3.28
CA ASN A 70 -2.91 2.27 3.06
C ASN A 70 -2.14 3.55 2.70
N LEU A 71 -2.76 4.45 1.93
CA LEU A 71 -2.19 5.75 1.60
C LEU A 71 -2.02 6.61 2.85
N TYR A 72 -3.05 6.71 3.68
CA TYR A 72 -2.97 7.47 4.93
C TYR A 72 -1.90 6.90 5.87
N CYS A 73 -1.88 5.58 6.09
CA CYS A 73 -0.86 4.94 6.92
C CYS A 73 0.56 5.19 6.39
N SER A 74 0.75 5.14 5.07
CA SER A 74 2.04 5.40 4.42
C SER A 74 2.49 6.85 4.61
N VAL A 75 1.57 7.82 4.50
CA VAL A 75 1.85 9.24 4.78
C VAL A 75 2.35 9.41 6.21
N VAL A 76 1.62 8.89 7.20
CA VAL A 76 2.01 9.06 8.61
C VAL A 76 3.35 8.39 8.90
N PHE A 77 3.55 7.16 8.41
CA PHE A 77 4.81 6.45 8.57
C PHE A 77 6.00 7.21 7.98
N LEU A 78 5.87 7.74 6.76
CA LEU A 78 6.95 8.49 6.11
C LEU A 78 7.20 9.84 6.81
N CYS A 79 6.15 10.52 7.29
CA CYS A 79 6.33 11.71 8.12
C CYS A 79 7.07 11.38 9.42
N TRP A 80 6.72 10.28 10.09
CA TRP A 80 7.42 9.79 11.28
C TRP A 80 8.88 9.43 10.99
N LYS A 81 9.16 8.78 9.86
CA LYS A 81 10.51 8.44 9.40
C LYS A 81 11.34 9.69 9.13
N GLY A 82 10.80 10.67 8.42
CA GLY A 82 11.44 11.96 8.16
C GLY A 82 11.74 12.72 9.44
N ARG A 83 10.78 12.77 10.38
CA ARG A 83 10.98 13.34 11.72
C ARG A 83 12.14 12.70 12.48
N ASN A 84 12.24 11.36 12.47
CA ASN A 84 13.37 10.65 13.11
C ASN A 84 14.71 11.01 12.44
N LYS A 85 14.74 11.17 11.11
CA LYS A 85 15.92 11.60 10.37
C LYS A 85 16.37 13.00 10.79
N VAL A 86 15.44 13.95 10.93
CA VAL A 86 15.73 15.31 11.42
C VAL A 86 16.30 15.29 12.83
N PHE A 87 15.70 14.50 13.72
CA PHE A 87 16.19 14.37 15.09
C PHE A 87 17.65 13.87 15.17
N HIS A 88 18.08 13.04 14.21
CA HIS A 88 19.44 12.53 14.12
C HIS A 88 20.37 13.41 13.26
N GLY A 89 20.01 14.68 13.03
CA GLY A 89 20.83 15.65 12.31
C GLY A 89 20.75 15.54 10.78
N GLY A 90 19.82 14.74 10.25
CA GLY A 90 19.56 14.68 8.81
C GLY A 90 18.61 15.78 8.33
N ASN A 91 18.51 15.93 7.01
CA ASN A 91 17.58 16.88 6.40
C ASN A 91 16.15 16.34 6.38
N ASP A 92 15.18 17.23 6.58
CA ASP A 92 13.76 16.91 6.43
C ASP A 92 13.41 16.59 4.97
N ASP A 93 12.48 15.67 4.76
CA ASP A 93 12.05 15.25 3.43
C ASP A 93 10.95 16.19 2.92
N SER A 94 10.92 16.54 1.63
CA SER A 94 9.88 17.47 1.13
C SER A 94 8.47 16.82 1.15
N PRO A 95 7.38 17.61 1.32
CA PRO A 95 6.02 17.07 1.27
C PRO A 95 5.74 16.29 -0.02
N LEU A 96 6.18 16.79 -1.18
CA LEU A 96 6.04 16.11 -2.47
C LEU A 96 6.77 14.76 -2.51
N TYR A 97 7.99 14.70 -1.96
CA TYR A 97 8.71 13.42 -1.86
C TYR A 97 7.93 12.41 -1.02
N ILE A 98 7.35 12.84 0.09
CA ILE A 98 6.51 11.98 0.92
C ILE A 98 5.26 11.54 0.17
N VAL A 99 4.58 12.45 -0.56
CA VAL A 99 3.40 12.13 -1.39
C VAL A 99 3.71 11.01 -2.39
N VAL A 100 4.77 11.17 -3.19
CA VAL A 100 5.13 10.20 -4.24
C VAL A 100 5.46 8.83 -3.64
N ASN A 101 6.22 8.79 -2.54
CA ASN A 101 6.57 7.54 -1.89
C ASN A 101 5.39 6.89 -1.17
N ALA A 102 4.50 7.68 -0.55
CA ALA A 102 3.29 7.18 0.09
C ALA A 102 2.33 6.60 -0.95
N PHE A 103 2.15 7.29 -2.07
CA PHE A 103 1.33 6.84 -3.18
C PHE A 103 1.88 5.56 -3.79
N SER A 104 3.19 5.51 -4.06
CA SER A 104 3.86 4.30 -4.54
C SER A 104 3.70 3.14 -3.57
N SER A 105 3.87 3.37 -2.27
CA SER A 105 3.69 2.34 -1.23
C SER A 105 2.25 1.84 -1.18
N ALA A 106 1.27 2.75 -1.26
CA ALA A 106 -0.15 2.41 -1.28
C ALA A 106 -0.50 1.59 -2.52
N VAL A 107 -0.08 2.00 -3.72
CA VAL A 107 -0.31 1.21 -4.95
C VAL A 107 0.34 -0.17 -4.86
N ASN A 108 1.58 -0.23 -4.39
CA ASN A 108 2.32 -1.49 -4.25
C ASN A 108 1.79 -2.41 -3.14
N SER A 109 0.99 -1.87 -2.21
CA SER A 109 0.27 -2.68 -1.23
C SER A 109 -0.82 -3.53 -1.87
N PHE A 110 -1.34 -3.12 -3.03
CA PHE A 110 -2.28 -3.91 -3.81
C PHE A 110 -1.57 -4.99 -4.61
N ARG A 111 -2.07 -6.21 -4.51
CA ARG A 111 -1.67 -7.30 -5.38
C ARG A 111 -2.48 -7.17 -6.66
N TRP A 112 -1.84 -6.70 -7.73
CA TRP A 112 -2.43 -6.72 -9.05
C TRP A 112 -1.95 -7.95 -9.84
N VAL A 113 -2.79 -8.38 -10.79
CA VAL A 113 -2.45 -9.41 -11.77
C VAL A 113 -2.32 -8.73 -13.13
N LYS A 114 -1.17 -8.89 -13.78
CA LYS A 114 -0.94 -8.43 -15.15
C LYS A 114 -1.42 -9.49 -16.13
N ALA A 115 -2.25 -9.13 -17.10
CA ALA A 115 -2.53 -9.97 -18.26
C ALA A 115 -1.68 -9.47 -19.45
N ASN A 116 -0.80 -10.32 -19.97
CA ASN A 116 -0.15 -10.13 -21.26
C ASN A 116 -0.85 -11.02 -22.27
N VAL A 117 -1.37 -10.45 -23.36
CA VAL A 117 -2.12 -11.18 -24.38
C VAL A 117 -1.49 -10.91 -25.73
N ASP A 118 -1.47 -11.94 -26.57
CA ASP A 118 -1.01 -11.85 -27.94
C ASP A 118 -1.90 -12.72 -28.85
N ALA A 119 -1.93 -12.36 -30.12
CA ALA A 119 -2.73 -13.03 -31.14
C ALA A 119 -1.86 -13.32 -32.36
N THR A 120 -2.13 -14.44 -33.03
CA THR A 120 -1.44 -14.80 -34.26
C THR A 120 -2.42 -15.42 -35.24
N MET A 121 -2.34 -15.02 -36.50
CA MET A 121 -3.14 -15.57 -37.60
C MET A 121 -2.21 -16.10 -38.69
N ALA A 122 -2.36 -17.37 -39.03
CA ALA A 122 -1.64 -17.98 -40.14
C ALA A 122 -2.34 -17.69 -41.48
N THR A 123 -1.61 -17.86 -42.59
CA THR A 123 -2.15 -17.72 -43.95
C THR A 123 -3.27 -18.72 -44.26
N SER A 124 -3.39 -19.79 -43.48
CA SER A 124 -4.50 -20.76 -43.54
C SER A 124 -5.75 -20.31 -42.77
N ASN A 125 -5.79 -19.06 -42.28
CA ASN A 125 -6.81 -18.50 -41.39
C ASN A 125 -6.89 -19.18 -40.02
N LYS A 126 -5.97 -20.11 -39.73
CA LYS A 126 -5.82 -20.69 -38.41
C LYS A 126 -5.27 -19.63 -37.47
N THR A 127 -6.03 -19.35 -36.44
CA THR A 127 -5.76 -18.30 -35.48
C THR A 127 -5.49 -18.89 -34.11
N GLY A 128 -4.52 -18.33 -33.41
CA GLY A 128 -4.23 -18.61 -32.00
C GLY A 128 -4.26 -17.32 -31.20
N ILE A 129 -4.93 -17.36 -30.05
CA ILE A 129 -4.82 -16.34 -29.02
C ILE A 129 -4.09 -17.00 -27.85
N GLY A 130 -3.10 -16.30 -27.31
CA GLY A 130 -2.32 -16.76 -26.16
C GLY A 130 -2.15 -15.64 -25.15
N GLY A 131 -1.99 -16.00 -23.88
CA GLY A 131 -1.68 -15.02 -22.87
C GLY A 131 -1.09 -15.61 -21.61
N VAL A 132 -0.53 -14.72 -20.80
CA VAL A 132 0.13 -15.04 -19.55
C VAL A 132 -0.32 -14.05 -18.49
N PHE A 133 -0.83 -14.59 -17.38
CA PHE A 133 -1.03 -13.85 -16.16
C PHE A 133 0.23 -13.86 -15.29
N ARG A 134 0.57 -12.70 -14.73
CA ARG A 134 1.69 -12.52 -13.80
C ARG A 134 1.22 -11.79 -12.56
N ASP A 135 1.87 -12.03 -11.43
CA ASP A 135 1.62 -11.21 -10.24
C ASP A 135 2.32 -9.86 -10.31
N SER A 136 2.09 -9.02 -9.30
CA SER A 136 2.71 -7.70 -9.15
C SER A 136 4.24 -7.72 -9.06
N LYS A 137 4.87 -8.88 -8.88
CA LYS A 137 6.34 -9.07 -8.91
C LYS A 137 6.84 -9.59 -10.26
N GLY A 138 5.97 -9.71 -11.25
CA GLY A 138 6.29 -10.26 -12.57
C GLY A 138 6.40 -11.79 -12.62
N ARG A 139 6.09 -12.49 -11.51
CA ARG A 139 6.16 -13.95 -11.44
C ARG A 139 5.02 -14.55 -12.23
N PHE A 140 5.32 -15.62 -12.97
CA PHE A 140 4.33 -16.36 -13.72
C PHE A 140 3.24 -16.94 -12.80
N LEU A 141 1.97 -16.81 -13.20
CA LEU A 141 0.83 -17.37 -12.49
C LEU A 141 0.10 -18.43 -13.32
N TYR A 142 -0.28 -18.08 -14.55
CA TYR A 142 -1.12 -18.92 -15.40
C TYR A 142 -0.89 -18.56 -16.87
N ALA A 143 -0.86 -19.56 -17.75
CA ALA A 143 -0.84 -19.37 -19.20
C ALA A 143 -2.16 -19.90 -19.78
N PHE A 144 -2.66 -19.24 -20.81
CA PHE A 144 -3.87 -19.66 -21.50
C PHE A 144 -3.72 -19.52 -23.01
N GLY A 145 -4.58 -20.21 -23.73
CA GLY A 145 -4.72 -20.01 -25.17
C GLY A 145 -5.95 -20.69 -25.75
N ARG A 146 -6.38 -20.19 -26.90
CA ARG A 146 -7.47 -20.76 -27.70
C ARG A 146 -7.07 -20.70 -29.17
N SER A 147 -7.50 -21.70 -29.95
CA SER A 147 -7.35 -21.69 -31.40
C SER A 147 -8.71 -21.80 -32.09
N PHE A 148 -8.87 -21.07 -33.19
CA PHE A 148 -10.09 -21.03 -34.00
C PHE A 148 -9.75 -20.54 -35.41
N LEU A 149 -10.75 -20.47 -36.29
CA LEU A 149 -10.60 -19.91 -37.65
C LEU A 149 -11.10 -18.46 -37.67
N HIS A 150 -10.33 -17.56 -38.26
CA HIS A 150 -10.68 -16.15 -38.41
C HIS A 150 -10.03 -15.55 -39.65
N TRP A 151 -10.60 -14.48 -40.20
CA TRP A 151 -10.17 -13.90 -41.49
C TRP A 151 -9.52 -12.52 -41.37
N ASP A 152 -9.71 -11.87 -40.23
CA ASP A 152 -9.24 -10.51 -39.97
C ASP A 152 -8.37 -10.49 -38.70
N VAL A 153 -7.10 -10.10 -38.83
CA VAL A 153 -6.14 -10.06 -37.72
C VAL A 153 -6.47 -8.97 -36.69
N ALA A 154 -6.98 -7.82 -37.12
CA ALA A 154 -7.32 -6.72 -36.21
C ALA A 154 -8.49 -7.12 -35.30
N GLN A 155 -9.47 -7.84 -35.86
CA GLN A 155 -10.56 -8.41 -35.08
C GLN A 155 -10.06 -9.45 -34.07
N VAL A 156 -9.06 -10.26 -34.42
CA VAL A 156 -8.46 -11.24 -33.49
C VAL A 156 -7.73 -10.54 -32.34
N GLU A 157 -6.97 -9.47 -32.62
CA GLU A 157 -6.30 -8.70 -31.56
C GLU A 157 -7.32 -8.13 -30.57
N VAL A 158 -8.43 -7.55 -31.05
CA VAL A 158 -9.51 -7.07 -30.17
C VAL A 158 -10.19 -8.22 -29.42
N LEU A 159 -10.47 -9.34 -30.11
CA LEU A 159 -11.07 -10.52 -29.50
C LEU A 159 -10.16 -11.11 -28.40
N SER A 160 -8.84 -11.01 -28.55
CA SER A 160 -7.89 -11.47 -27.54
C SER A 160 -8.05 -10.76 -26.20
N ILE A 161 -8.35 -9.46 -26.22
CA ILE A 161 -8.61 -8.66 -25.03
C ILE A 161 -9.97 -9.04 -24.42
N LEU A 162 -11.00 -9.20 -25.26
CA LEU A 162 -12.35 -9.57 -24.81
C LEU A 162 -12.38 -10.96 -24.16
N LEU A 163 -11.59 -11.90 -24.67
CA LEU A 163 -11.53 -13.28 -24.17
C LEU A 163 -10.75 -13.41 -22.86
N VAL A 164 -9.99 -12.40 -22.41
CA VAL A 164 -9.29 -12.45 -21.13
C VAL A 164 -10.25 -12.81 -20.00
N GLY A 165 -11.46 -12.26 -20.03
CA GLY A 165 -12.50 -12.52 -19.02
C GLY A 165 -12.86 -13.99 -18.86
N GLU A 166 -12.77 -14.80 -19.92
CA GLU A 166 -13.05 -16.25 -19.87
C GLU A 166 -11.95 -17.04 -19.15
N PHE A 167 -10.73 -16.50 -19.11
CA PHE A 167 -9.57 -17.16 -18.50
C PHE A 167 -9.31 -16.68 -17.06
N ILE A 168 -9.97 -15.60 -16.63
CA ILE A 168 -9.91 -15.12 -15.25
C ILE A 168 -10.50 -16.19 -14.33
N GLN A 169 -9.69 -16.67 -13.39
CA GLN A 169 -10.12 -17.61 -12.37
C GLN A 169 -10.63 -16.84 -11.14
N GLU A 170 -11.56 -17.43 -10.39
CA GLU A 170 -12.11 -16.84 -9.17
C GLU A 170 -11.00 -16.46 -8.18
N TRP A 171 -9.99 -17.32 -8.01
CA TRP A 171 -8.85 -17.03 -7.14
C TRP A 171 -7.99 -15.83 -7.58
N MET A 172 -8.02 -15.45 -8.87
CA MET A 172 -7.32 -14.25 -9.37
C MET A 172 -8.03 -12.97 -8.95
N LEU A 173 -9.36 -13.01 -8.85
CA LEU A 173 -10.19 -11.95 -8.30
C LEU A 173 -10.07 -11.90 -6.77
N GLU A 174 -9.94 -13.08 -6.14
CA GLU A 174 -9.70 -13.20 -4.69
C GLU A 174 -8.24 -12.98 -4.27
N ALA A 175 -7.29 -12.81 -5.21
CA ALA A 175 -5.89 -12.55 -4.90
C ALA A 175 -5.68 -11.24 -4.12
N GLU A 176 -6.72 -10.40 -4.08
CA GLU A 176 -6.86 -9.21 -3.25
C GLU A 176 -7.23 -9.53 -1.78
N VAL A 177 -7.76 -10.73 -1.50
CA VAL A 177 -8.37 -11.09 -0.20
C VAL A 177 -7.69 -12.26 0.52
N ARG A 178 -7.12 -13.27 -0.19
CA ARG A 178 -6.97 -14.62 0.40
C ARG A 178 -5.56 -15.23 0.51
N ARG A 179 -4.51 -14.45 0.80
CA ARG A 179 -3.22 -15.02 1.28
C ARG A 179 -2.68 -14.34 2.54
N GLY A 180 -3.51 -14.31 3.58
CA GLY A 180 -3.05 -14.10 4.95
C GLY A 180 -2.61 -15.38 5.68
N ALA A 181 -2.72 -16.57 5.06
CA ALA A 181 -2.68 -17.85 5.79
C ALA A 181 -1.64 -18.89 5.34
N CYS A 182 -0.95 -18.74 4.20
CA CYS A 182 -0.15 -19.86 3.64
C CYS A 182 1.37 -19.66 3.57
N ASP A 183 1.92 -18.49 3.95
CA ASP A 183 3.37 -18.24 3.91
C ASP A 183 3.95 -17.99 5.33
N GLU A 184 3.52 -18.76 6.34
CA GLU A 184 4.13 -18.78 7.68
C GLU A 184 5.39 -19.67 7.76
N ALA A 185 6.30 -19.54 6.79
CA ALA A 185 7.63 -20.13 6.86
C ALA A 185 8.70 -19.03 6.81
N SER A 186 8.84 -18.36 7.96
CA SER A 186 10.06 -17.81 8.57
C SER A 186 11.29 -17.48 7.70
N ASP A 187 11.58 -16.18 7.54
CA ASP A 187 12.93 -15.64 7.63
C ASP A 187 13.01 -14.72 8.87
N PRO A 188 13.71 -15.11 9.95
CA PRO A 188 13.83 -14.33 11.18
C PRO A 188 14.71 -13.07 11.05
N LYS A 189 15.30 -12.80 9.88
CA LYS A 189 16.13 -11.61 9.61
C LYS A 189 15.50 -10.63 8.61
N ALA A 190 14.33 -10.93 8.07
CA ALA A 190 13.65 -9.99 7.17
C ALA A 190 13.13 -8.77 7.96
N PRO A 191 13.38 -7.53 7.50
CA PRO A 191 12.82 -6.34 8.13
C PRO A 191 11.28 -6.42 8.14
N PHE A 192 10.68 -5.92 9.21
CA PHE A 192 9.25 -5.95 9.61
C PHE A 192 8.18 -5.80 8.49
N TRP A 193 8.57 -5.33 7.30
CA TRP A 193 7.73 -5.02 6.14
C TRP A 193 7.54 -6.19 5.16
N HIS A 194 8.21 -7.34 5.34
CA HIS A 194 8.14 -8.46 4.39
C HIS A 194 7.02 -9.48 4.66
N LEU A 195 6.20 -9.29 5.69
CA LEU A 195 5.13 -10.22 6.03
C LEU A 195 3.76 -9.53 6.12
N ARG A 196 2.78 -10.17 5.45
CA ARG A 196 1.32 -10.13 5.67
C ARG A 196 0.48 -9.11 4.87
N GLY A 197 -0.74 -9.55 4.54
CA GLY A 197 -1.63 -9.06 3.48
C GLY A 197 -2.05 -7.58 3.51
N ALA A 198 -2.50 -7.14 2.33
CA ALA A 198 -2.57 -5.77 1.84
C ALA A 198 -3.25 -4.73 2.76
N GLY A 199 -4.30 -5.09 3.51
CA GLY A 199 -5.05 -4.11 4.34
C GLY A 199 -4.79 -4.18 5.84
N LYS A 200 -4.47 -5.36 6.39
CA LYS A 200 -4.28 -5.55 7.84
C LYS A 200 -2.87 -5.17 8.31
N SER A 201 -1.87 -5.32 7.44
CA SER A 201 -0.46 -5.16 7.82
C SER A 201 -0.08 -3.70 8.12
N TYR A 202 -0.53 -2.73 7.32
CA TYR A 202 -0.17 -1.32 7.51
C TYR A 202 -0.87 -0.67 8.71
N ILE A 203 -2.13 -1.00 8.97
CA ILE A 203 -2.86 -0.47 10.13
C ILE A 203 -2.35 -1.09 11.42
N HIS A 204 -2.01 -2.39 11.45
CA HIS A 204 -1.36 -2.97 12.63
C HIS A 204 0.05 -2.38 12.85
N ALA A 205 0.82 -2.13 11.79
CA ALA A 205 2.11 -1.44 11.88
C ALA A 205 1.94 0.00 12.39
N PHE A 206 0.91 0.71 11.92
CA PHE A 206 0.54 2.05 12.38
C PHE A 206 0.14 2.06 13.86
N ILE A 207 -0.77 1.16 14.27
CA ILE A 207 -1.17 0.99 15.67
C ILE A 207 0.03 0.59 16.53
N SER A 208 0.95 -0.24 16.04
CA SER A 208 2.16 -0.59 16.77
C SER A 208 3.12 0.60 16.89
N MET A 209 3.25 1.42 15.84
CA MET A 209 4.08 2.62 15.82
C MET A 209 3.56 3.71 16.77
N VAL A 210 2.25 3.96 16.77
CA VAL A 210 1.61 5.03 17.57
C VAL A 210 1.18 4.52 18.96
N GLY A 211 0.85 3.23 19.07
CA GLY A 211 0.31 2.56 20.25
C GLY A 211 1.33 1.85 21.13
N TRP A 212 2.64 1.95 20.87
CA TRP A 212 3.69 1.48 21.80
C TRP A 212 3.68 2.31 23.09
N LYS A 213 2.65 2.12 23.92
CA LYS A 213 2.50 2.76 25.24
C LYS A 213 3.64 2.28 26.13
N SER A 214 4.38 3.26 26.65
CA SER A 214 4.62 3.44 28.08
C SER A 214 4.26 2.23 28.95
N SER A 215 5.21 1.31 29.10
CA SER A 215 5.25 0.37 30.22
C SER A 215 6.69 0.36 30.74
N ALA A 216 7.09 1.49 31.30
CA ALA A 216 8.01 1.45 32.42
C ALA A 216 7.19 0.96 33.62
N VAL A 217 7.12 -0.37 33.79
CA VAL A 217 6.90 -0.92 35.11
C VAL A 217 8.06 -0.40 35.97
N PRO A 218 7.82 0.31 37.09
CA PRO A 218 8.90 0.67 37.99
C PRO A 218 9.56 -0.64 38.43
N LYS A 219 10.87 -0.75 38.26
CA LYS A 219 11.62 -1.78 38.98
C LYS A 219 11.35 -1.54 40.47
N ALA A 220 10.61 -2.44 41.09
CA ALA A 220 10.54 -2.53 42.54
C ALA A 220 12.00 -2.59 43.04
N ARG A 221 12.34 -1.69 43.96
CA ARG A 221 13.53 -1.80 44.80
C ARG A 221 13.35 -2.96 45.77
#